data_AF-A0A1Q5QTX6-F1
#
_entry.id   AF-A0A1Q5QTX6-F1
#
_cell.length_a   1.000
_cell.length_b   1.000
_cell.length_c   1.000
_cell.angle_alpha   90.00
_cell.angle_beta   90.00
_cell.angle_gamma   90.00
#
_symmetry.space_group_name_H-M   'P 1'
#
loop_
_entity.id
_entity.type
_entity.pdbx_description
1 polymer ?
#
loop_
_entity_poly.entity_id
_entity_poly.type
_entity_poly.pdbx_seq_one_letter_code
_entity_poly.pdbx_strand_id
1 'polypeptide(L)'
;HVTFHDDGPSISLSGNVNSLNTFEAYLSAATNAGINGSTPDAVPTQGHALDTESFAGAFTVVTGADGATTAYALSIAGNGTATNLIDSASGLGVVLDQAGNTISGYVTGHEGDAAWLVFTLSVNTATGDVTLTQDRAVHENIASSPDTAEGISLTGGLVTLTATVTDKDGDSASQNLDLSSHVTFHDDGPSITLSGTVNSLNTFEAYLSAATNAGINGSTPDAVPTQGHALDTESFAGAFTVVTGADNATTAYTLSIAGNGTATNLIDSASGLGVVLDQTGNTISGYVTGHEGDAAWLVFTLSVNTATGDVTLTQDRAVHEPQPPARTPVRASA
;
A
#
# COMPACT_ATOMS: atom_id res chain seq x y z
N HIS A 1 70.24 -27.51 -17.66
CA HIS A 1 69.09 -27.49 -16.74
C HIS A 1 67.88 -27.07 -17.57
N VAL A 2 66.84 -27.88 -17.64
CA VAL A 2 65.60 -27.56 -18.38
C VAL A 2 64.51 -27.40 -17.33
N THR A 3 63.79 -26.28 -17.37
CA THR A 3 62.63 -26.01 -16.53
C THR A 3 61.41 -25.85 -17.41
N PHE A 4 60.28 -26.37 -16.94
CA PHE A 4 58.96 -26.13 -17.49
C PHE A 4 58.22 -25.27 -16.47
N HIS A 5 57.52 -24.25 -16.95
CA HIS A 5 56.64 -23.41 -16.14
C HIS A 5 55.21 -23.76 -16.50
N ASP A 6 54.37 -23.83 -15.49
CA ASP A 6 52.94 -24.03 -15.65
C ASP A 6 52.22 -22.67 -15.77
N ASP A 7 51.16 -22.63 -16.58
CA ASP A 7 50.31 -21.45 -16.74
C ASP A 7 49.02 -21.59 -15.91
N GLY A 8 49.07 -21.13 -14.65
CA GLY A 8 47.92 -21.17 -13.76
C GLY A 8 46.71 -20.33 -14.25
N PRO A 9 45.52 -20.56 -13.68
CA PRO A 9 44.29 -19.96 -14.15
C PRO A 9 44.21 -18.48 -13.75
N SER A 10 43.36 -17.72 -14.45
CA SER A 10 43.06 -16.33 -14.08
C SER A 10 41.57 -16.02 -14.23
N ILE A 11 41.10 -15.03 -13.47
CA ILE A 11 39.71 -14.61 -13.45
C ILE A 11 39.59 -13.09 -13.28
N SER A 12 38.67 -12.47 -14.02
CA SER A 12 38.38 -11.02 -13.96
C SER A 12 36.89 -10.72 -14.03
N LEU A 13 36.48 -9.53 -13.56
CA LEU A 13 35.13 -8.99 -13.78
C LEU A 13 35.13 -8.18 -15.08
N SER A 14 34.44 -8.68 -16.09
CA SER A 14 34.36 -8.00 -17.39
C SER A 14 33.10 -8.31 -18.18
N GLY A 15 32.18 -9.09 -17.61
CA GLY A 15 30.92 -9.43 -18.24
C GLY A 15 29.74 -8.59 -17.75
N ASN A 16 28.54 -8.97 -18.19
CA ASN A 16 27.30 -8.35 -17.72
C ASN A 16 26.90 -8.94 -16.37
N VAL A 17 26.34 -8.10 -15.51
CA VAL A 17 25.80 -8.49 -14.22
C VAL A 17 24.27 -8.40 -14.31
N ASN A 18 23.60 -9.51 -13.98
CA ASN A 18 22.14 -9.57 -13.92
C ASN A 18 21.63 -8.92 -12.62
N SER A 19 20.32 -8.73 -12.51
CA SER A 19 19.68 -8.25 -11.29
C SER A 19 18.56 -9.19 -10.88
N LEU A 20 18.47 -9.46 -9.59
CA LEU A 20 17.40 -10.21 -8.94
C LEU A 20 16.32 -9.24 -8.46
N ASN A 21 15.07 -9.52 -8.80
CA ASN A 21 13.92 -8.69 -8.53
C ASN A 21 12.78 -9.54 -7.97
N THR A 22 12.30 -9.20 -6.78
CA THR A 22 11.03 -9.73 -6.28
C THR A 22 9.98 -8.65 -6.18
N PHE A 23 8.72 -9.05 -6.25
CA PHE A 23 7.58 -8.14 -6.26
C PHE A 23 6.59 -8.55 -5.19
N GLU A 24 6.27 -7.61 -4.30
CA GLU A 24 5.44 -7.86 -3.13
C GLU A 24 3.98 -8.09 -3.46
N ALA A 25 3.55 -7.62 -4.63
CA ALA A 25 2.22 -7.86 -5.18
C ALA A 25 1.88 -9.36 -5.20
N TYR A 26 2.88 -10.24 -5.31
CA TYR A 26 2.69 -11.68 -5.37
C TYR A 26 2.88 -12.41 -4.04
N LEU A 27 3.21 -11.70 -2.96
CA LEU A 27 3.32 -12.31 -1.64
C LEU A 27 1.97 -12.82 -1.17
N SER A 28 1.99 -13.97 -0.49
CA SER A 28 0.79 -14.59 0.06
C SER A 28 0.73 -14.42 1.57
N ALA A 29 -0.48 -14.42 2.11
CA ALA A 29 -0.73 -14.43 3.55
C ALA A 29 -0.07 -15.61 4.27
N ALA A 30 0.29 -16.69 3.56
CA ALA A 30 0.97 -17.83 4.16
C ALA A 30 2.40 -17.52 4.60
N THR A 31 3.09 -16.59 3.92
CA THR A 31 4.49 -16.21 4.22
C THR A 31 4.56 -14.79 4.79
N ASN A 32 3.68 -13.89 4.35
CA ASN A 32 3.69 -12.47 4.70
C ASN A 32 2.77 -12.13 5.89
N ALA A 33 3.00 -12.81 7.03
CA ALA A 33 2.32 -12.51 8.31
C ALA A 33 0.77 -12.45 8.25
N GLY A 34 0.14 -13.19 7.35
CA GLY A 34 -1.32 -13.19 7.17
C GLY A 34 -1.88 -12.15 6.20
N ILE A 35 -1.03 -11.37 5.54
CA ILE A 35 -1.41 -10.33 4.57
C ILE A 35 -1.04 -10.76 3.15
N ASN A 36 -1.99 -10.69 2.22
CA ASN A 36 -1.71 -10.90 0.80
C ASN A 36 -1.22 -9.60 0.17
N GLY A 37 -0.34 -9.71 -0.83
CA GLY A 37 -0.18 -8.65 -1.84
C GLY A 37 -1.41 -8.50 -2.73
N SER A 38 -1.33 -7.59 -3.68
CA SER A 38 -2.42 -7.23 -4.59
C SER A 38 -2.80 -8.35 -5.59
N THR A 39 -1.87 -9.22 -5.96
CA THR A 39 -2.06 -10.38 -6.86
C THR A 39 -1.28 -11.62 -6.36
N PRO A 40 -1.66 -12.22 -5.22
CA PRO A 40 -0.84 -13.20 -4.52
C PRO A 40 -0.71 -14.52 -5.29
N ASP A 41 0.51 -15.08 -5.32
CA ASP A 41 0.72 -16.46 -5.77
C ASP A 41 0.53 -17.43 -4.60
N ALA A 42 -0.04 -18.61 -4.84
CA ALA A 42 -0.10 -19.66 -3.82
C ALA A 42 1.28 -20.25 -3.48
N VAL A 43 2.24 -20.15 -4.42
CA VAL A 43 3.62 -20.64 -4.30
C VAL A 43 4.52 -19.64 -5.05
N PRO A 44 5.68 -19.24 -4.53
CA PRO A 44 6.58 -18.33 -5.23
C PRO A 44 6.95 -18.82 -6.63
N THR A 45 6.82 -17.95 -7.63
CA THR A 45 7.17 -18.23 -9.03
C THR A 45 8.20 -17.25 -9.57
N GLN A 46 8.93 -17.68 -10.61
CA GLN A 46 9.99 -16.91 -11.26
C GLN A 46 9.48 -15.54 -11.77
N GLY A 47 10.16 -14.47 -11.36
CA GLY A 47 9.81 -13.07 -11.67
C GLY A 47 8.74 -12.46 -10.78
N HIS A 48 8.28 -13.19 -9.75
CA HIS A 48 7.27 -12.75 -8.77
C HIS A 48 7.93 -12.63 -7.38
N ALA A 49 7.53 -13.43 -6.39
CA ALA A 49 8.21 -13.51 -5.09
C ALA A 49 9.49 -14.37 -5.12
N LEU A 50 9.87 -14.89 -6.28
CA LEU A 50 11.08 -15.69 -6.52
C LEU A 50 11.74 -15.20 -7.81
N ASP A 51 13.06 -15.07 -7.82
CA ASP A 51 13.83 -14.75 -9.02
C ASP A 51 15.15 -15.52 -9.02
N THR A 52 15.50 -16.16 -10.13
CA THR A 52 16.76 -16.87 -10.32
C THR A 52 17.47 -16.37 -11.57
N GLU A 53 18.68 -15.86 -11.37
CA GLU A 53 19.51 -15.33 -12.44
C GLU A 53 20.91 -15.90 -12.42
N SER A 54 21.52 -16.07 -13.59
CA SER A 54 22.88 -16.58 -13.71
C SER A 54 23.90 -15.46 -13.57
N PHE A 55 24.81 -15.56 -12.59
CA PHE A 55 25.88 -14.59 -12.39
C PHE A 55 27.24 -15.07 -12.91
N ALA A 56 27.32 -16.30 -13.43
CA ALA A 56 28.54 -16.82 -14.04
C ALA A 56 29.06 -15.91 -15.17
N GLY A 57 28.16 -15.30 -15.93
CA GLY A 57 28.48 -14.38 -17.02
C GLY A 57 29.19 -13.10 -16.60
N ALA A 58 29.19 -12.73 -15.31
CA ALA A 58 29.92 -11.55 -14.81
C ALA A 58 31.45 -11.77 -14.81
N PHE A 59 31.88 -13.03 -14.76
CA PHE A 59 33.27 -13.42 -14.65
C PHE A 59 33.82 -13.87 -16.01
N THR A 60 35.04 -13.43 -16.33
CA THR A 60 35.81 -13.96 -17.45
C THR A 60 36.91 -14.85 -16.88
N VAL A 61 36.88 -16.13 -17.24
CA VAL A 61 37.78 -17.17 -16.72
C VAL A 61 38.73 -17.62 -17.82
N VAL A 62 40.02 -17.71 -17.49
CA VAL A 62 41.06 -18.35 -18.30
C VAL A 62 41.54 -19.58 -17.52
N THR A 63 41.38 -20.75 -18.10
CA THR A 63 41.48 -22.04 -17.40
C THR A 63 42.88 -22.68 -17.41
N GLY A 64 43.89 -22.03 -17.99
CA GLY A 64 45.19 -22.68 -18.26
C GLY A 64 45.11 -23.75 -19.37
N ALA A 65 46.25 -24.36 -19.69
CA ALA A 65 46.39 -25.32 -20.78
C ALA A 65 45.77 -26.71 -20.51
N ASP A 66 45.60 -27.09 -19.24
CA ASP A 66 45.05 -28.37 -18.81
C ASP A 66 43.53 -28.30 -18.51
N GLY A 67 42.97 -27.10 -18.39
CA GLY A 67 41.56 -26.82 -18.16
C GLY A 67 41.20 -26.77 -16.68
N ALA A 68 40.08 -26.12 -16.34
CA ALA A 68 39.73 -25.80 -14.95
C ALA A 68 38.24 -25.99 -14.65
N THR A 69 37.92 -25.96 -13.36
CA THR A 69 36.55 -25.88 -12.83
C THR A 69 36.33 -24.52 -12.18
N THR A 70 35.08 -24.05 -12.14
CA THR A 70 34.71 -22.82 -11.44
C THR A 70 33.68 -23.14 -10.37
N ALA A 71 33.90 -22.63 -9.16
CA ALA A 71 32.99 -22.75 -8.03
C ALA A 71 32.53 -21.37 -7.57
N TYR A 72 31.30 -21.29 -7.06
CA TYR A 72 30.67 -20.06 -6.60
C TYR A 72 30.29 -20.17 -5.13
N ALA A 73 30.46 -19.08 -4.38
CA ALA A 73 30.07 -18.99 -2.99
C ALA A 73 29.53 -17.59 -2.65
N LEU A 74 28.52 -17.53 -1.78
CA LEU A 74 28.04 -16.27 -1.21
C LEU A 74 28.72 -16.01 0.13
N SER A 75 28.91 -14.74 0.47
CA SER A 75 29.43 -14.31 1.76
C SER A 75 28.87 -12.96 2.21
N ILE A 76 28.62 -12.82 3.51
CA ILE A 76 28.37 -11.55 4.20
C ILE A 76 29.51 -11.20 5.16
N ALA A 77 29.57 -9.95 5.63
CA ALA A 77 30.60 -9.51 6.58
C ALA A 77 30.53 -10.27 7.93
N GLY A 78 29.32 -10.66 8.34
CA GLY A 78 29.06 -11.49 9.50
C GLY A 78 27.57 -11.61 9.78
N ASN A 79 27.21 -12.62 10.56
CA ASN A 79 25.84 -12.84 11.03
C ASN A 79 25.35 -11.65 11.88
N GLY A 80 24.10 -11.23 11.65
CA GLY A 80 23.51 -10.03 12.23
C GLY A 80 23.86 -8.72 11.50
N THR A 81 24.39 -8.78 10.27
CA THR A 81 24.71 -7.55 9.50
C THR A 81 23.41 -6.84 9.10
N ALA A 82 23.25 -5.58 9.52
CA ALA A 82 22.05 -4.80 9.19
C ALA A 82 21.96 -4.42 7.71
N THR A 83 20.72 -4.39 7.20
CA THR A 83 20.38 -3.89 5.86
C THR A 83 19.70 -2.52 5.95
N ASN A 84 19.31 -1.96 4.80
CA ASN A 84 18.42 -0.79 4.71
C ASN A 84 16.92 -1.14 4.64
N LEU A 85 16.56 -2.42 4.75
CA LEU A 85 15.16 -2.85 4.67
C LEU A 85 14.49 -2.77 6.05
N ILE A 86 13.21 -2.45 6.04
CA ILE A 86 12.30 -2.51 7.20
C ILE A 86 11.23 -3.54 6.87
N ASP A 87 10.97 -4.49 7.77
CA ASP A 87 9.86 -5.43 7.65
C ASP A 87 8.53 -4.72 7.90
N SER A 88 7.64 -4.73 6.91
CA SER A 88 6.42 -3.92 6.93
C SER A 88 5.47 -4.29 8.06
N ALA A 89 5.38 -5.57 8.41
CA ALA A 89 4.44 -6.04 9.43
C ALA A 89 4.89 -5.69 10.87
N SER A 90 6.20 -5.62 11.14
CA SER A 90 6.73 -5.31 12.48
C SER A 90 7.26 -3.89 12.64
N GLY A 91 7.59 -3.21 11.53
CA GLY A 91 8.28 -1.92 11.53
C GLY A 91 9.73 -1.99 12.04
N LEU A 92 10.31 -3.18 12.13
CA LEU A 92 11.68 -3.41 12.58
C LEU A 92 12.62 -3.63 11.38
N GLY A 93 13.90 -3.32 11.56
CA GLY A 93 14.91 -3.53 10.50
C GLY A 93 15.17 -5.00 10.19
N VAL A 94 15.75 -5.27 9.02
CA VAL A 94 16.15 -6.61 8.58
C VAL A 94 17.66 -6.79 8.67
N VAL A 95 18.13 -7.92 9.22
CA VAL A 95 19.54 -8.31 9.33
C VAL A 95 19.83 -9.57 8.51
N LEU A 96 21.07 -9.70 8.04
CA LEU A 96 21.56 -10.84 7.28
C LEU A 96 22.19 -11.88 8.19
N ASP A 97 21.85 -13.15 7.97
CA ASP A 97 22.45 -14.31 8.60
C ASP A 97 22.83 -15.33 7.54
N GLN A 98 24.02 -15.95 7.65
CA GLN A 98 24.50 -16.88 6.65
C GLN A 98 24.68 -18.30 7.21
N ALA A 99 24.20 -19.28 6.44
CA ALA A 99 24.42 -20.70 6.66
C ALA A 99 24.87 -21.37 5.36
N GLY A 100 26.17 -21.71 5.26
CA GLY A 100 26.75 -22.24 4.04
C GLY A 100 26.67 -21.23 2.89
N ASN A 101 26.03 -21.62 1.78
CA ASN A 101 25.85 -20.77 0.59
C ASN A 101 24.45 -20.15 0.50
N THR A 102 23.75 -20.10 1.63
CA THR A 102 22.46 -19.42 1.77
C THR A 102 22.61 -18.27 2.75
N ILE A 103 22.15 -17.10 2.33
CA ILE A 103 22.00 -15.90 3.15
C ILE A 103 20.50 -15.70 3.37
N SER A 104 20.11 -15.49 4.61
CA SER A 104 18.74 -15.23 5.03
C SER A 104 18.64 -13.82 5.60
N GLY A 105 17.64 -13.06 5.18
CA GLY A 105 17.23 -11.84 5.86
C GLY A 105 16.19 -12.16 6.93
N TYR A 106 16.47 -11.82 8.19
CA TYR A 106 15.53 -11.96 9.30
C TYR A 106 15.17 -10.60 9.88
N VAL A 107 13.97 -10.49 10.44
CA VAL A 107 13.62 -9.35 11.29
C VAL A 107 14.58 -9.30 12.48
N THR A 108 15.12 -8.11 12.77
CA THR A 108 16.14 -7.88 13.82
C THR A 108 15.69 -8.47 15.16
N GLY A 109 16.53 -9.32 15.77
CA GLY A 109 16.24 -9.98 17.04
C GLY A 109 15.45 -11.29 16.94
N HIS A 110 15.15 -11.75 15.72
CA HIS A 110 14.46 -13.00 15.42
C HIS A 110 15.26 -13.91 14.45
N GLU A 111 16.59 -13.80 14.48
CA GLU A 111 17.48 -14.55 13.60
C GLU A 111 17.29 -16.06 13.77
N GLY A 112 17.11 -16.77 12.65
CA GLY A 112 16.91 -18.23 12.63
C GLY A 112 15.48 -18.70 12.90
N ASP A 113 14.52 -17.79 13.10
CA ASP A 113 13.09 -18.13 13.21
C ASP A 113 12.40 -17.99 11.84
N ALA A 114 11.87 -19.10 11.32
CA ALA A 114 11.20 -19.16 10.02
C ALA A 114 9.96 -18.23 9.95
N ALA A 115 9.29 -17.93 11.06
CA ALA A 115 8.16 -17.01 11.06
C ALA A 115 8.57 -15.54 10.78
N TRP A 116 9.85 -15.24 10.92
CA TRP A 116 10.46 -13.90 10.78
C TRP A 116 11.47 -13.85 9.63
N LEU A 117 11.50 -14.87 8.79
CA LEU A 117 12.27 -14.88 7.56
C LEU A 117 11.64 -13.92 6.55
N VAL A 118 12.42 -12.95 6.08
CA VAL A 118 11.99 -11.91 5.14
C VAL A 118 12.34 -12.29 3.71
N PHE A 119 13.56 -12.77 3.50
CA PHE A 119 14.02 -13.23 2.19
C PHE A 119 15.18 -14.21 2.31
N THR A 120 15.48 -14.92 1.23
CA THR A 120 16.68 -15.75 1.08
C THR A 120 17.41 -15.45 -0.23
N LEU A 121 18.73 -15.52 -0.17
CA LEU A 121 19.63 -15.57 -1.33
C LEU A 121 20.41 -16.88 -1.26
N SER A 122 20.37 -17.68 -2.31
CA SER A 122 21.15 -18.92 -2.38
C SER A 122 21.85 -19.03 -3.73
N VAL A 123 23.06 -19.59 -3.76
CA VAL A 123 23.80 -19.82 -5.00
C VAL A 123 23.97 -21.31 -5.29
N ASN A 124 23.72 -21.70 -6.53
CA ASN A 124 24.21 -22.97 -7.04
C ASN A 124 25.72 -22.88 -7.26
N THR A 125 26.47 -23.59 -6.43
CA THR A 125 27.93 -23.48 -6.38
C THR A 125 28.64 -23.94 -7.66
N ALA A 126 27.96 -24.68 -8.54
CA ALA A 126 28.53 -25.17 -9.79
C ALA A 126 28.16 -24.30 -11.00
N THR A 127 26.98 -23.68 -11.00
CA THR A 127 26.49 -22.90 -12.15
C THR A 127 26.58 -21.39 -11.96
N GLY A 128 26.67 -20.92 -10.71
CA GLY A 128 26.63 -19.49 -10.40
C GLY A 128 25.23 -18.88 -10.52
N ASP A 129 24.20 -19.71 -10.61
CA ASP A 129 22.81 -19.24 -10.55
C ASP A 129 22.49 -18.86 -9.11
N VAL A 130 22.02 -17.63 -8.92
CA VAL A 130 21.61 -17.11 -7.62
C VAL A 130 20.10 -16.97 -7.62
N THR A 131 19.47 -17.49 -6.57
CA THR A 131 18.03 -17.42 -6.37
C THR A 131 17.73 -16.48 -5.19
N LEU A 132 16.92 -15.46 -5.45
CA LEU A 132 16.26 -14.61 -4.46
C LEU A 132 14.83 -15.14 -4.23
N THR A 133 14.45 -15.38 -2.98
CA THR A 133 13.04 -15.63 -2.60
C THR A 133 12.65 -14.61 -1.54
N GLN A 134 11.52 -13.95 -1.70
CA GLN A 134 10.94 -13.05 -0.71
C GLN A 134 9.76 -13.74 -0.04
N ASP A 135 9.74 -13.70 1.28
CA ASP A 135 8.70 -14.30 2.12
C ASP A 135 7.81 -13.23 2.77
N ARG A 136 8.38 -12.06 3.09
CA ARG A 136 7.69 -10.94 3.76
C ARG A 136 7.94 -9.62 3.07
N ALA A 137 6.94 -8.75 3.15
CA ALA A 137 6.96 -7.41 2.60
C ALA A 137 7.96 -6.52 3.34
N VAL A 138 8.62 -5.64 2.60
CA VAL A 138 9.61 -4.69 3.09
C VAL A 138 9.41 -3.32 2.45
N HIS A 139 9.67 -2.28 3.23
CA HIS A 139 9.64 -0.92 2.73
C HIS A 139 10.89 -0.14 3.14
N GLU A 140 11.07 1.01 2.50
CA GLU A 140 12.06 2.00 2.89
C GLU A 140 11.50 2.99 3.91
N ASN A 141 12.36 3.81 4.52
CA ASN A 141 11.91 4.75 5.56
C ASN A 141 11.23 6.02 5.00
N ILE A 142 10.98 6.11 3.69
CA ILE A 142 10.44 7.29 3.02
C ILE A 142 9.12 6.92 2.37
N ALA A 143 8.04 7.61 2.74
CA ALA A 143 6.75 7.49 2.07
C ALA A 143 6.73 8.33 0.78
N SER A 144 6.25 7.76 -0.31
CA SER A 144 5.94 8.42 -1.58
C SER A 144 4.43 8.69 -1.72
N SER A 145 4.04 9.62 -2.59
CA SER A 145 2.62 9.95 -2.85
C SER A 145 2.44 10.45 -4.30
N PRO A 146 1.80 9.67 -5.20
CA PRO A 146 1.36 8.30 -4.97
C PRO A 146 2.55 7.39 -4.68
N ASP A 147 2.30 6.33 -3.94
CA ASP A 147 3.20 5.19 -3.86
C ASP A 147 3.14 4.45 -5.20
N THR A 148 4.27 4.39 -5.92
CA THR A 148 4.34 3.84 -7.27
C THR A 148 5.02 2.48 -7.35
N ALA A 149 4.98 1.68 -6.27
CA ALA A 149 5.63 0.37 -6.21
C ALA A 149 7.14 0.50 -6.48
N GLU A 150 7.79 1.39 -5.73
CA GLU A 150 9.20 1.67 -5.92
C GLU A 150 10.08 0.46 -5.54
N GLY A 151 11.15 0.24 -6.30
CA GLY A 151 12.13 -0.81 -6.03
C GLY A 151 13.19 -0.37 -5.02
N ILE A 152 13.38 -1.17 -3.97
CA ILE A 152 14.40 -0.95 -2.93
C ILE A 152 15.52 -1.97 -3.12
N SER A 153 16.73 -1.49 -3.41
CA SER A 153 17.92 -2.35 -3.46
C SER A 153 18.64 -2.43 -2.12
N LEU A 154 19.33 -3.54 -1.86
CA LEU A 154 20.25 -3.62 -0.72
C LEU A 154 21.40 -2.60 -0.87
N THR A 155 21.80 -2.01 0.25
CA THR A 155 22.95 -1.11 0.31
C THR A 155 24.22 -1.85 -0.12
N GLY A 156 25.08 -1.21 -0.92
CA GLY A 156 26.32 -1.81 -1.43
C GLY A 156 27.21 -2.40 -0.34
N GLY A 157 27.86 -3.53 -0.64
CA GLY A 157 28.87 -4.17 0.20
C GLY A 157 28.33 -5.15 1.24
N LEU A 158 27.04 -5.51 1.21
CA LEU A 158 26.45 -6.43 2.18
C LEU A 158 26.58 -7.90 1.77
N VAL A 159 26.45 -8.20 0.47
CA VAL A 159 26.46 -9.56 -0.08
C VAL A 159 27.48 -9.66 -1.20
N THR A 160 28.46 -10.54 -1.02
CA THR A 160 29.49 -10.80 -2.02
C THR A 160 29.33 -12.18 -2.63
N LEU A 161 29.33 -12.27 -3.97
CA LEU A 161 29.52 -13.50 -4.72
C LEU A 161 31.00 -13.67 -5.07
N THR A 162 31.59 -14.79 -4.67
CA THR A 162 32.97 -15.15 -5.02
C THR A 162 32.96 -16.28 -6.04
N ALA A 163 33.65 -16.08 -7.17
CA ALA A 163 33.95 -17.13 -8.13
C ALA A 163 35.41 -17.55 -7.97
N THR A 164 35.66 -18.86 -7.85
CA THR A 164 37.00 -19.45 -7.73
C THR A 164 37.21 -20.42 -8.87
N VAL A 165 38.25 -20.20 -9.67
CA VAL A 165 38.69 -21.14 -10.70
C VAL A 165 39.85 -21.99 -10.16
N THR A 166 39.82 -23.29 -10.42
CA THR A 166 40.88 -24.24 -10.04
C THR A 166 41.16 -25.18 -11.21
N ASP A 167 42.41 -25.26 -11.64
CA ASP A 167 42.87 -26.16 -12.70
C ASP A 167 43.13 -27.60 -12.18
N LYS A 168 43.75 -28.47 -12.98
CA LYS A 168 43.85 -29.90 -12.62
C LYS A 168 45.02 -30.24 -11.72
N ASP A 169 46.05 -29.39 -11.64
CA ASP A 169 47.16 -29.61 -10.72
C ASP A 169 47.02 -28.83 -9.41
N GLY A 170 46.04 -27.92 -9.35
CA GLY A 170 45.50 -27.34 -8.12
C GLY A 170 45.76 -25.85 -7.95
N ASP A 171 46.30 -25.18 -8.96
CA ASP A 171 46.43 -23.73 -8.97
C ASP A 171 45.04 -23.08 -9.02
N SER A 172 44.88 -21.96 -8.31
CA SER A 172 43.58 -21.31 -8.18
C SER A 172 43.66 -19.79 -8.23
N ALA A 173 42.61 -19.20 -8.78
CA ALA A 173 42.39 -17.75 -8.79
C ALA A 173 40.93 -17.45 -8.41
N SER A 174 40.67 -16.30 -7.79
CA SER A 174 39.31 -15.91 -7.38
C SER A 174 39.02 -14.45 -7.71
N GLN A 175 37.73 -14.15 -7.89
CA GLN A 175 37.23 -12.78 -8.00
C GLN A 175 35.89 -12.61 -7.26
N ASN A 176 35.64 -11.39 -6.82
CA ASN A 176 34.49 -11.01 -6.00
C ASN A 176 33.57 -10.05 -6.75
N LEU A 177 32.26 -10.27 -6.66
CA LEU A 177 31.23 -9.37 -7.16
C LEU A 177 30.32 -8.97 -6.00
N ASP A 178 30.12 -7.67 -5.80
CA ASP A 178 29.10 -7.17 -4.88
C ASP A 178 27.71 -7.37 -5.53
N LEU A 179 26.85 -8.14 -4.88
CA LEU A 179 25.48 -8.41 -5.33
C LEU A 179 24.45 -7.46 -4.73
N SER A 180 24.80 -6.66 -3.73
CA SER A 180 23.80 -5.93 -2.96
C SER A 180 22.97 -4.97 -3.82
N SER A 181 23.61 -4.17 -4.66
CA SER A 181 22.88 -3.27 -5.56
C SER A 181 22.13 -3.98 -6.70
N HIS A 182 22.30 -5.30 -6.83
CA HIS A 182 21.63 -6.16 -7.82
C HIS A 182 20.50 -6.98 -7.22
N VAL A 183 20.16 -6.78 -5.95
CA VAL A 183 19.02 -7.41 -5.28
C VAL A 183 18.01 -6.32 -4.97
N THR A 184 16.85 -6.37 -5.61
CA THR A 184 15.78 -5.35 -5.52
C THR A 184 14.46 -5.98 -5.10
N PHE A 185 13.80 -5.35 -4.14
CA PHE A 185 12.45 -5.68 -3.68
C PHE A 185 11.51 -4.57 -4.17
N HIS A 186 10.50 -4.91 -4.97
CA HIS A 186 9.52 -3.96 -5.47
C HIS A 186 8.30 -3.96 -4.56
N ASP A 187 8.06 -2.83 -3.92
CA ASP A 187 6.95 -2.57 -3.01
C ASP A 187 5.60 -2.77 -3.72
N ASP A 188 4.57 -3.13 -2.96
CA ASP A 188 3.18 -3.22 -3.42
C ASP A 188 2.37 -2.09 -2.80
N GLY A 189 2.51 -0.90 -3.38
CA GLY A 189 1.86 0.31 -2.89
C GLY A 189 0.32 0.24 -2.92
N PRO A 190 -0.38 0.99 -2.04
CA PRO A 190 -1.83 1.01 -2.02
C PRO A 190 -2.42 1.70 -3.26
N SER A 191 -3.55 1.20 -3.74
CA SER A 191 -4.31 1.83 -4.82
C SER A 191 -5.80 1.92 -4.52
N ILE A 192 -6.45 2.96 -5.05
CA ILE A 192 -7.88 3.21 -4.85
C ILE A 192 -8.53 3.70 -6.14
N THR A 193 -9.71 3.16 -6.45
CA THR A 193 -10.51 3.58 -7.60
C THR A 193 -11.98 3.68 -7.22
N LEU A 194 -12.78 4.41 -8.00
CA LEU A 194 -14.23 4.43 -7.82
C LEU A 194 -14.85 3.16 -8.43
N SER A 195 -15.66 2.46 -7.63
CA SER A 195 -16.42 1.29 -8.09
C SER A 195 -17.65 1.69 -8.90
N GLY A 196 -18.14 2.92 -8.72
CA GLY A 196 -19.39 3.43 -9.31
C GLY A 196 -20.66 3.02 -8.58
N THR A 197 -20.57 2.24 -7.48
CA THR A 197 -21.73 1.89 -6.64
C THR A 197 -21.82 2.86 -5.47
N VAL A 198 -22.88 3.65 -5.40
CA VAL A 198 -23.09 4.61 -4.31
C VAL A 198 -24.44 4.38 -3.65
N ASN A 199 -24.46 4.46 -2.32
CA ASN A 199 -25.69 4.50 -1.56
C ASN A 199 -26.32 5.90 -1.60
N SER A 200 -27.56 6.01 -1.14
CA SER A 200 -28.28 7.28 -1.04
C SER A 200 -28.80 7.45 0.37
N LEU A 201 -28.62 8.65 0.93
CA LEU A 201 -29.17 9.02 2.23
C LEU A 201 -30.55 9.65 2.03
N ASN A 202 -31.53 9.22 2.81
CA ASN A 202 -32.93 9.62 2.72
C ASN A 202 -33.52 9.85 4.10
N THR A 203 -34.01 11.06 4.34
CA THR A 203 -34.78 11.40 5.54
C THR A 203 -36.20 11.82 5.17
N PHE A 204 -37.10 11.77 6.15
CA PHE A 204 -38.52 12.05 5.96
C PHE A 204 -39.04 13.02 7.02
N GLU A 205 -39.59 14.14 6.55
CA GLU A 205 -40.11 15.22 7.39
C GLU A 205 -41.31 14.81 8.24
N ALA A 206 -42.02 13.76 7.83
CA ALA A 206 -43.13 13.18 8.58
C ALA A 206 -42.74 12.89 10.05
N TYR A 207 -41.46 12.59 10.31
CA TYR A 207 -40.98 12.20 11.63
C TYR A 207 -40.25 13.30 12.40
N LEU A 208 -40.16 14.53 11.86
CA LEU A 208 -39.54 15.64 12.57
C LEU A 208 -40.35 16.06 13.80
N SER A 209 -39.68 16.34 14.90
CA SER A 209 -40.33 16.84 16.11
C SER A 209 -40.29 18.36 16.19
N ALA A 210 -41.26 18.94 16.90
CA ALA A 210 -41.30 20.36 17.21
C ALA A 210 -40.07 20.86 17.99
N ALA A 211 -39.30 19.97 18.63
CA ALA A 211 -38.12 20.36 19.39
C ALA A 211 -37.00 20.90 18.49
N THR A 212 -36.86 20.35 17.28
CA THR A 212 -35.83 20.74 16.29
C THR A 212 -36.43 21.51 15.11
N ASN A 213 -37.68 21.20 14.75
CA ASN A 213 -38.36 21.76 13.58
C ASN A 213 -39.18 23.01 13.90
N ALA A 214 -38.54 24.02 14.48
CA ALA A 214 -39.13 25.35 14.74
C ALA A 214 -40.49 25.33 15.48
N GLY A 215 -40.71 24.37 16.40
CA GLY A 215 -41.96 24.26 17.15
C GLY A 215 -43.09 23.52 16.41
N ILE A 216 -42.82 22.95 15.23
CA ILE A 216 -43.83 22.28 14.39
C ILE A 216 -43.51 20.78 14.28
N ASN A 217 -44.46 19.93 14.66
CA ASN A 217 -44.34 18.48 14.44
C ASN A 217 -44.63 18.11 12.98
N GLY A 218 -43.93 17.09 12.48
CA GLY A 218 -44.36 16.30 11.34
C GLY A 218 -45.65 15.52 11.63
N SER A 219 -46.12 14.73 10.66
CA SER A 219 -47.35 13.94 10.79
C SER A 219 -47.26 12.80 11.81
N THR A 220 -46.06 12.26 12.03
CA THR A 220 -45.75 11.12 12.89
C THR A 220 -44.41 11.34 13.60
N PRO A 221 -44.28 12.36 14.46
CA PRO A 221 -42.99 12.83 14.97
C PRO A 221 -42.32 11.79 15.89
N ASP A 222 -41.03 11.60 15.72
CA ASP A 222 -40.20 10.87 16.68
C ASP A 222 -39.64 11.84 17.72
N ALA A 223 -39.64 11.44 18.99
CA ALA A 223 -39.04 12.26 20.05
C ALA A 223 -37.51 12.36 19.92
N VAL A 224 -36.88 11.36 19.29
CA VAL A 224 -35.44 11.27 19.02
C VAL A 224 -35.29 10.73 17.59
N PRO A 225 -34.41 11.29 16.73
CA PRO A 225 -34.23 10.80 15.37
C PRO A 225 -33.90 9.29 15.34
N THR A 226 -34.59 8.56 14.46
CA THR A 226 -34.39 7.11 14.26
C THR A 226 -34.05 6.78 12.81
N GLN A 227 -33.32 5.68 12.60
CA GLN A 227 -32.87 5.21 11.29
C GLN A 227 -34.05 4.98 10.32
N GLY A 228 -33.95 5.55 9.11
CA GLY A 228 -34.99 5.52 8.08
C GLY A 228 -36.11 6.54 8.27
N HIS A 229 -36.03 7.40 9.29
CA HIS A 229 -36.98 8.46 9.59
C HIS A 229 -36.32 9.84 9.38
N ALA A 230 -36.04 10.59 10.46
CA ALA A 230 -35.28 11.83 10.40
C ALA A 230 -33.76 11.60 10.45
N LEU A 231 -33.32 10.35 10.58
CA LEU A 231 -31.92 9.93 10.58
C LEU A 231 -31.73 8.83 9.52
N ASP A 232 -30.65 8.89 8.76
CA ASP A 232 -30.26 7.83 7.86
C ASP A 232 -28.73 7.65 7.87
N THR A 233 -28.27 6.41 8.08
CA THR A 233 -26.86 6.04 8.04
C THR A 233 -26.65 4.98 6.97
N GLU A 234 -25.81 5.30 5.99
CA GLU A 234 -25.45 4.39 4.91
C GLU A 234 -23.94 4.30 4.77
N SER A 235 -23.44 3.11 4.41
CA SER A 235 -22.00 2.92 4.19
C SER A 235 -21.60 3.38 2.80
N PHE A 236 -20.63 4.29 2.70
CA PHE A 236 -20.07 4.73 1.42
C PHE A 236 -18.73 4.07 1.09
N ALA A 237 -18.22 3.19 1.97
CA ALA A 237 -16.98 2.46 1.71
C ALA A 237 -17.01 1.67 0.39
N GLY A 238 -18.16 1.07 0.06
CA GLY A 238 -18.36 0.32 -1.19
C GLY A 238 -18.28 1.16 -2.47
N ALA A 239 -18.27 2.48 -2.38
CA ALA A 239 -18.02 3.37 -3.53
C ALA A 239 -16.56 3.31 -4.01
N PHE A 240 -15.67 2.76 -3.19
CA PHE A 240 -14.26 2.66 -3.47
C PHE A 240 -13.83 1.19 -3.58
N THR A 241 -13.07 0.88 -4.60
CA THR A 241 -12.29 -0.35 -4.68
C THR A 241 -10.89 -0.03 -4.17
N VAL A 242 -10.56 -0.55 -2.99
CA VAL A 242 -9.27 -0.34 -2.32
C VAL A 242 -8.42 -1.60 -2.44
N VAL A 243 -7.15 -1.43 -2.78
CA VAL A 243 -6.09 -2.43 -2.67
C VAL A 243 -5.08 -1.89 -1.66
N THR A 244 -4.86 -2.61 -0.56
CA THR A 244 -4.04 -2.16 0.58
C THR A 244 -2.56 -2.48 0.45
N GLY A 245 -2.16 -3.16 -0.63
CA GLY A 245 -0.80 -3.67 -0.77
C GLY A 245 -0.49 -4.84 0.17
N ALA A 246 0.77 -5.30 0.11
CA ALA A 246 1.31 -6.33 1.00
C ALA A 246 1.62 -5.80 2.43
N ASP A 247 1.58 -4.47 2.60
CA ASP A 247 1.96 -3.74 3.81
C ASP A 247 0.80 -3.41 4.76
N ASN A 248 -0.40 -3.88 4.45
CA ASN A 248 -1.60 -3.66 5.26
C ASN A 248 -1.94 -2.17 5.44
N ALA A 249 -1.96 -1.42 4.33
CA ALA A 249 -2.33 -0.01 4.34
C ALA A 249 -3.74 0.24 4.94
N THR A 250 -3.93 1.44 5.48
CA THR A 250 -5.21 1.86 6.08
C THR A 250 -6.03 2.71 5.12
N THR A 251 -7.36 2.67 5.26
CA THR A 251 -8.27 3.55 4.53
C THR A 251 -8.92 4.53 5.49
N ALA A 252 -9.01 5.80 5.09
CA ALA A 252 -9.71 6.83 5.85
C ALA A 252 -10.68 7.61 4.96
N TYR A 253 -11.82 8.00 5.54
CA TYR A 253 -12.87 8.73 4.86
C TYR A 253 -13.02 10.13 5.46
N THR A 254 -13.21 11.13 4.60
CA THR A 254 -13.50 12.51 5.00
C THR A 254 -14.63 13.06 4.15
N LEU A 255 -15.35 14.04 4.72
CA LEU A 255 -16.29 14.86 3.98
C LEU A 255 -15.63 16.20 3.68
N SER A 256 -16.00 16.83 2.57
CA SER A 256 -15.51 18.17 2.21
C SER A 256 -16.57 18.96 1.45
N ILE A 257 -16.71 20.25 1.77
CA ILE A 257 -17.44 21.24 0.97
C ILE A 257 -16.48 22.22 0.32
N ALA A 258 -16.95 22.96 -0.71
CA ALA A 258 -16.15 23.98 -1.41
C ALA A 258 -15.70 25.13 -0.48
N GLY A 259 -16.49 25.42 0.55
CA GLY A 259 -16.18 26.39 1.59
C GLY A 259 -17.37 26.67 2.49
N ASN A 260 -17.13 27.22 3.68
CA ASN A 260 -18.20 27.56 4.61
C ASN A 260 -19.06 28.70 4.05
N GLY A 261 -20.37 28.61 4.26
CA GLY A 261 -21.36 29.50 3.64
C GLY A 261 -21.74 29.09 2.21
N THR A 262 -21.36 27.90 1.73
CA THR A 262 -21.75 27.41 0.39
C THR A 262 -23.27 27.28 0.33
N ALA A 263 -23.92 28.05 -0.53
CA ALA A 263 -25.38 27.99 -0.70
C ALA A 263 -25.83 26.66 -1.32
N THR A 264 -26.93 26.12 -0.81
CA THR A 264 -27.63 24.97 -1.39
C THR A 264 -28.83 25.43 -2.22
N ASN A 265 -29.55 24.48 -2.81
CA ASN A 265 -30.87 24.70 -3.41
C ASN A 265 -32.03 24.46 -2.43
N LEU A 266 -31.75 24.17 -1.15
CA LEU A 266 -32.77 23.91 -0.14
C LEU A 266 -33.28 25.23 0.45
N ILE A 267 -34.59 25.29 0.70
CA ILE A 267 -35.25 26.37 1.44
C ILE A 267 -35.78 25.79 2.75
N ASP A 268 -35.47 26.43 3.88
CA ASP A 268 -36.08 26.09 5.16
C ASP A 268 -37.57 26.45 5.15
N SER A 269 -38.42 25.45 5.36
CA SER A 269 -39.87 25.60 5.19
C SER A 269 -40.49 26.57 6.19
N ALA A 270 -39.88 26.74 7.37
CA ALA A 270 -40.42 27.59 8.43
C ALA A 270 -40.09 29.08 8.21
N SER A 271 -38.87 29.40 7.76
CA SER A 271 -38.43 30.78 7.54
C SER A 271 -38.59 31.27 6.10
N GLY A 272 -38.63 30.35 5.12
CA GLY A 272 -38.61 30.66 3.70
C GLY A 272 -37.25 31.14 3.19
N LEU A 273 -36.20 31.04 4.00
CA LEU A 273 -34.83 31.42 3.65
C LEU A 273 -34.03 30.21 3.13
N GLY A 274 -32.98 30.49 2.35
CA GLY A 274 -32.11 29.44 1.83
C GLY A 274 -31.29 28.75 2.92
N VAL A 275 -30.73 27.59 2.60
CA VAL A 275 -29.81 26.84 3.46
C VAL A 275 -28.39 26.92 2.92
N VAL A 276 -27.42 27.16 3.78
CA VAL A 276 -25.98 27.16 3.48
C VAL A 276 -25.27 26.03 4.22
N LEU A 277 -24.16 25.55 3.65
CA LEU A 277 -23.31 24.53 4.26
C LEU A 277 -22.18 25.18 5.04
N ASP A 278 -21.92 24.64 6.22
CA ASP A 278 -20.77 24.97 7.06
C ASP A 278 -20.11 23.67 7.51
N GLN A 279 -18.78 23.60 7.47
CA GLN A 279 -18.04 22.40 7.83
C GLN A 279 -17.14 22.65 9.04
N THR A 280 -17.23 21.76 10.02
CA THR A 280 -16.32 21.68 11.17
C THR A 280 -15.79 20.26 11.30
N GLY A 281 -14.50 20.07 11.02
CA GLY A 281 -13.91 18.73 10.97
C GLY A 281 -14.58 17.87 9.89
N ASN A 282 -15.04 16.68 10.27
CA ASN A 282 -15.72 15.73 9.38
C ASN A 282 -17.26 15.80 9.45
N THR A 283 -17.79 16.90 9.98
CA THR A 283 -19.22 17.18 10.04
C THR A 283 -19.54 18.37 9.15
N ILE A 284 -20.48 18.18 8.23
CA ILE A 284 -21.09 19.24 7.43
C ILE A 284 -22.47 19.52 8.02
N SER A 285 -22.74 20.77 8.36
CA SER A 285 -24.03 21.25 8.84
C SER A 285 -24.68 22.12 7.79
N GLY A 286 -25.98 21.91 7.56
CA GLY A 286 -26.83 22.86 6.84
C GLY A 286 -27.46 23.83 7.82
N TYR A 287 -27.24 25.14 7.65
CA TYR A 287 -27.88 26.19 8.45
C TYR A 287 -28.77 27.07 7.57
N VAL A 288 -29.83 27.63 8.17
CA VAL A 288 -30.56 28.72 7.52
C VAL A 288 -29.60 29.90 7.29
N THR A 289 -29.66 30.50 6.09
CA THR A 289 -28.76 31.56 5.64
C THR A 289 -28.72 32.72 6.64
N GLY A 290 -27.52 33.13 7.08
CA GLY A 290 -27.31 34.20 8.05
C GLY A 290 -27.39 33.77 9.52
N HIS A 291 -27.54 32.47 9.77
CA HIS A 291 -27.60 31.86 11.10
C HIS A 291 -26.60 30.70 11.26
N GLU A 292 -25.47 30.77 10.57
CA GLU A 292 -24.42 29.75 10.60
C GLU A 292 -23.87 29.57 12.02
N GLY A 293 -23.78 28.32 12.48
CA GLY A 293 -23.30 27.96 13.82
C GLY A 293 -24.33 28.10 14.96
N ASP A 294 -25.57 28.50 14.67
CA ASP A 294 -26.65 28.53 15.65
C ASP A 294 -27.49 27.24 15.58
N ALA A 295 -27.48 26.47 16.66
CA ALA A 295 -28.21 25.20 16.77
C ALA A 295 -29.74 25.36 16.57
N ALA A 296 -30.33 26.53 16.85
CA ALA A 296 -31.75 26.77 16.62
C ALA A 296 -32.11 26.85 15.12
N TRP A 297 -31.10 27.06 14.27
CA TRP A 297 -31.23 27.22 12.82
C TRP A 297 -30.53 26.11 12.03
N LEU A 298 -30.10 25.05 12.73
CA LEU A 298 -29.59 23.85 12.12
C LEU A 298 -30.71 23.12 11.37
N VAL A 299 -30.50 22.82 10.10
CA VAL A 299 -31.45 22.18 9.21
C VAL A 299 -31.15 20.69 9.09
N PHE A 300 -29.88 20.35 8.92
CA PHE A 300 -29.43 18.96 8.89
C PHE A 300 -27.94 18.88 9.23
N THR A 301 -27.47 17.68 9.56
CA THR A 301 -26.04 17.34 9.69
C THR A 301 -25.70 16.11 8.84
N LEU A 302 -24.53 16.16 8.21
CA LEU A 302 -23.85 15.02 7.61
C LEU A 302 -22.56 14.78 8.38
N SER A 303 -22.35 13.57 8.85
CA SER A 303 -21.09 13.16 9.50
C SER A 303 -20.60 11.85 8.91
N VAL A 304 -19.28 11.67 8.84
CA VAL A 304 -18.68 10.41 8.39
C VAL A 304 -17.89 9.76 9.51
N ASN A 305 -18.08 8.46 9.70
CA ASN A 305 -17.13 7.65 10.45
C ASN A 305 -15.89 7.44 9.58
N THR A 306 -14.77 8.04 9.99
CA THR A 306 -13.54 8.05 9.19
C THR A 306 -12.92 6.69 8.97
N ALA A 307 -13.25 5.69 9.79
CA ALA A 307 -12.72 4.33 9.67
C ALA A 307 -13.61 3.43 8.81
N THR A 308 -14.94 3.57 8.93
CA THR A 308 -15.89 2.68 8.25
C THR A 308 -16.46 3.25 6.95
N GLY A 309 -16.38 4.57 6.75
CA GLY A 309 -17.01 5.24 5.62
C GLY A 309 -18.53 5.34 5.75
N ASP A 310 -19.09 5.06 6.93
CA ASP A 310 -20.51 5.26 7.19
C ASP A 310 -20.81 6.74 7.31
N VAL A 311 -21.72 7.22 6.46
CA VAL A 311 -22.18 8.61 6.47
C VAL A 311 -23.56 8.64 7.07
N THR A 312 -23.76 9.52 8.05
CA THR A 312 -25.03 9.73 8.73
C THR A 312 -25.60 11.10 8.39
N LEU A 313 -26.79 11.12 7.81
CA LEU A 313 -27.63 12.29 7.64
C LEU A 313 -28.64 12.36 8.79
N THR A 314 -28.64 13.44 9.56
CA THR A 314 -29.73 13.78 10.48
C THR A 314 -30.42 15.03 9.98
N GLN A 315 -31.74 14.98 9.81
CA GLN A 315 -32.55 16.14 9.47
C GLN A 315 -33.20 16.69 10.75
N ASP A 316 -33.07 17.99 10.96
CA ASP A 316 -33.60 18.70 12.12
C ASP A 316 -34.81 19.57 11.74
N ARG A 317 -34.83 20.08 10.50
CA ARG A 317 -35.87 20.98 9.99
C ARG A 317 -36.37 20.59 8.60
N ALA A 318 -37.64 20.87 8.36
CA ALA A 318 -38.29 20.63 7.08
C ALA A 318 -37.76 21.61 6.01
N VAL A 319 -37.51 21.11 4.81
CA VAL A 319 -37.03 21.84 3.65
C VAL A 319 -37.92 21.60 2.42
N HIS A 320 -37.97 22.56 1.52
CA HIS A 320 -38.65 22.37 0.24
C HIS A 320 -37.82 22.91 -0.92
N GLU A 321 -38.17 22.49 -2.13
CA GLU A 321 -37.58 23.01 -3.36
C GLU A 321 -38.02 24.46 -3.61
N PRO A 322 -37.23 25.27 -4.33
CA PRO A 322 -37.67 26.60 -4.77
C PRO A 322 -38.94 26.47 -5.64
N GLN A 323 -39.99 27.22 -5.33
CA GLN A 323 -41.21 27.22 -6.14
C GLN A 323 -40.89 27.62 -7.60
N PRO A 324 -41.41 26.90 -8.61
CA PRO A 324 -41.29 27.34 -10.00
C PRO A 324 -41.99 28.70 -10.18
N PRO A 325 -41.54 29.54 -11.13
CA PRO A 325 -42.14 30.86 -11.34
C PRO A 325 -43.65 30.71 -11.59
N ALA A 326 -44.43 31.54 -10.90
CA ALA A 326 -45.89 31.53 -11.01
C ALA A 326 -46.31 31.59 -12.49
N ARG A 327 -47.09 30.61 -12.94
CA ARG A 327 -47.71 30.67 -14.27
C ARG A 327 -48.57 31.93 -14.30
N THR A 328 -48.23 32.85 -15.20
CA THR A 328 -49.02 34.06 -15.43
C THR A 328 -50.46 33.60 -15.73
N PRO A 329 -51.48 34.07 -15.01
CA PRO A 329 -52.85 33.66 -15.29
C PRO A 329 -53.16 34.06 -16.74
N VAL A 330 -53.44 33.09 -17.60
CA VAL A 330 -54.05 33.38 -18.90
C VAL A 330 -55.42 33.94 -18.59
N ARG A 331 -55.56 35.26 -18.71
CA ARG A 331 -56.84 35.95 -18.61
C ARG A 331 -57.70 35.37 -19.73
N ALA A 332 -58.71 34.57 -19.37
CA ALA A 332 -59.75 34.19 -20.32
C ALA A 332 -60.43 35.49 -20.77
N SER A 333 -60.20 35.87 -22.02
CA SER A 333 -61.00 36.90 -22.67
C SER A 333 -62.43 36.35 -22.79
N ALA A 334 -63.36 37.01 -22.11
CA ALA A 334 -64.80 36.84 -22.32
C ALA A 334 -65.22 37.43 -23.67
#